data_AF-A0A017TDS9-F1
#
_entry.id   AF-A0A017TDS9-F1
#
_cell.length_a   1.000
_cell.length_b   1.000
_cell.length_c   1.000
_cell.angle_alpha   90.00
_cell.angle_beta   90.00
_cell.angle_gamma   90.00
#
_symmetry.space_group_name_H-M   'P 1'
#
loop_
_entity.id
_entity.type
_entity.pdbx_description
1 polymer ?
#
loop_
_entity_poly.entity_id
_entity_poly.type
_entity_poly.pdbx_seq_one_letter_code
_entity_poly.pdbx_strand_id
1 'polypeptide(L)'
;MFQRSWLLVAVAAASLMSATSGCGGGGYTTDIYWTDSASGDSEPKKVRKIEEVDQAALTAEPLTQSPEAPSALVGVRHDLMLAPSPSRTARCSCLAVEVGDVQDKRFQWVAGAPEAGNGVMAVALSARGVTCEGGNADEEKRRPSISAVDQEGNDIVVEVEELPEGRPLASGAVIPRPAGGGAIYVKARKSTLPYARATAAGRCKVF
;
A
#
# COMPACT_ATOMS: atom_id res chain seq x y z
N MET A 1 31.22 19.47 34.38
CA MET A 1 30.79 18.40 35.31
C MET A 1 29.57 18.89 36.07
N PHE A 2 28.36 18.53 35.65
CA PHE A 2 27.17 18.66 36.49
C PHE A 2 26.27 17.45 36.29
N GLN A 3 26.45 16.50 37.21
CA GLN A 3 25.59 15.36 37.48
C GLN A 3 24.26 15.86 38.03
N ARG A 4 23.14 15.47 37.42
CA ARG A 4 21.82 15.53 38.09
C ARG A 4 21.01 14.27 37.78
N SER A 5 21.12 13.31 38.70
CA SER A 5 20.21 12.20 38.93
C SER A 5 18.88 12.70 39.50
N TRP A 6 17.74 12.37 38.88
CA TRP A 6 16.41 12.36 39.52
C TRP A 6 15.58 11.27 38.81
N LEU A 7 15.46 10.09 39.43
CA LEU A 7 14.32 9.64 40.25
C LEU A 7 13.19 9.00 39.42
N LEU A 8 13.19 7.66 39.49
CA LEU A 8 12.15 6.76 39.03
C LEU A 8 10.85 7.03 39.80
N VAL A 9 9.76 7.28 39.06
CA VAL A 9 8.40 7.24 39.61
C VAL A 9 7.70 6.03 39.00
N ALA A 10 7.53 4.99 39.82
CA ALA A 10 6.69 3.83 39.54
C ALA A 10 5.25 4.19 39.92
N VAL A 11 4.30 4.08 38.98
CA VAL A 11 2.87 4.17 39.28
C VAL A 11 2.11 3.00 38.65
N ALA A 12 1.71 2.12 39.56
CA ALA A 12 0.49 1.31 39.66
C ALA A 12 -0.22 0.86 38.37
N ALA A 13 -0.25 -0.46 38.20
CA ALA A 13 -1.22 -1.20 37.41
C ALA A 13 -2.63 -1.08 38.03
N ALA A 14 -3.60 -0.67 37.22
CA ALA A 14 -5.03 -0.81 37.53
C ALA A 14 -5.70 -1.59 36.40
N SER A 15 -5.98 -2.86 36.68
CA SER A 15 -6.75 -3.77 35.85
C SER A 15 -8.23 -3.39 35.90
N LEU A 16 -8.85 -3.09 34.76
CA LEU A 16 -10.30 -3.01 34.61
C LEU A 16 -10.72 -3.99 33.52
N MET A 17 -11.19 -5.16 33.99
CA MET A 17 -12.02 -6.04 33.20
C MET A 17 -13.41 -5.42 33.04
N SER A 18 -13.91 -5.35 31.82
CA SER A 18 -15.32 -5.16 31.54
C SER A 18 -15.69 -6.07 30.38
N ALA A 19 -16.39 -7.15 30.72
CA ALA A 19 -17.06 -8.03 29.79
C ALA A 19 -18.48 -7.49 29.59
N THR A 20 -18.88 -7.27 28.34
CA THR A 20 -20.30 -7.36 27.93
C THR A 20 -20.39 -7.82 26.47
N SER A 21 -21.01 -8.98 26.32
CA SER A 21 -21.61 -9.59 25.15
C SER A 21 -22.57 -8.67 24.38
N GLY A 22 -22.56 -8.75 23.04
CA GLY A 22 -23.65 -8.17 22.25
C GLY A 22 -23.53 -8.35 20.73
N CYS A 23 -24.57 -8.95 20.14
CA CYS A 23 -24.94 -9.08 18.71
C CYS A 23 -24.01 -9.91 17.81
N GLY A 24 -24.50 -10.89 17.04
CA GLY A 24 -25.88 -11.22 16.68
C GLY A 24 -26.00 -11.26 15.15
N GLY A 25 -26.47 -12.40 14.64
CA GLY A 25 -27.22 -12.50 13.39
C GLY A 25 -26.42 -12.41 12.10
N GLY A 26 -26.29 -13.56 11.42
CA GLY A 26 -25.78 -13.62 10.06
C GLY A 26 -26.71 -12.98 9.04
N GLY A 27 -26.11 -12.64 7.91
CA GLY A 27 -26.78 -12.25 6.68
C GLY A 27 -25.77 -12.36 5.55
N TYR A 28 -25.60 -13.57 5.00
CA TYR A 28 -25.02 -13.72 3.67
C TYR A 28 -26.12 -13.32 2.69
N THR A 29 -25.95 -12.20 2.00
CA THR A 29 -26.69 -11.91 0.77
C THR A 29 -25.64 -11.76 -0.32
N THR A 30 -25.29 -12.88 -0.93
CA THR A 30 -24.65 -12.89 -2.24
C THR A 30 -25.70 -12.47 -3.24
N ASP A 31 -25.64 -11.26 -3.76
CA ASP A 31 -26.22 -10.90 -5.06
C ASP A 31 -25.46 -9.70 -5.61
N ILE A 32 -24.30 -9.98 -6.23
CA ILE A 32 -23.72 -9.09 -7.23
C ILE A 32 -24.56 -9.31 -8.49
N TYR A 33 -25.65 -8.54 -8.62
CA TYR A 33 -26.39 -8.42 -9.86
C TYR A 33 -25.89 -7.16 -10.57
N TRP A 34 -25.00 -7.34 -11.55
CA TRP A 34 -24.65 -6.28 -12.49
C TRP A 34 -25.89 -5.97 -13.34
N THR A 35 -26.64 -4.94 -12.97
CA THR A 35 -27.66 -4.35 -13.84
C THR A 35 -26.95 -3.58 -14.95
N ASP A 36 -26.76 -4.28 -16.07
CA ASP A 36 -26.48 -3.68 -17.37
C ASP A 36 -27.63 -2.70 -17.69
N SER A 37 -27.37 -1.42 -17.45
CA SER A 37 -28.31 -0.34 -17.77
C SER A 37 -28.18 -0.03 -19.25
N ALA A 38 -28.64 -0.96 -20.09
CA ALA A 38 -28.86 -0.72 -21.51
C ALA A 38 -30.14 0.12 -21.68
N SER A 39 -29.97 1.42 -21.52
CA SER A 39 -30.97 2.42 -21.90
C SER A 39 -30.94 2.63 -23.41
N GLY A 40 -32.07 2.37 -24.08
CA GLY A 40 -32.54 3.22 -25.17
C GLY A 40 -32.10 2.86 -26.59
N ASP A 41 -33.14 2.69 -27.43
CA ASP A 41 -33.20 2.88 -28.88
C ASP A 41 -32.57 1.82 -29.80
N SER A 42 -33.48 0.92 -30.15
CA SER A 42 -33.48 -0.06 -31.22
C SER A 42 -33.24 0.57 -32.61
N GLU A 43 -32.04 0.41 -33.14
CA GLU A 43 -31.83 0.26 -34.58
C GLU A 43 -31.40 -1.18 -34.90
N PRO A 44 -31.96 -1.84 -35.92
CA PRO A 44 -31.64 -3.24 -36.24
C PRO A 44 -30.21 -3.35 -36.79
N LYS A 45 -29.23 -3.56 -35.91
CA LYS A 45 -27.87 -3.93 -36.31
C LYS A 45 -27.87 -5.36 -36.88
N LYS A 46 -27.40 -5.46 -38.13
CA LYS A 46 -27.09 -6.71 -38.85
C LYS A 46 -26.47 -7.76 -37.92
N VAL A 47 -27.16 -8.88 -37.77
CA VAL A 47 -26.67 -10.09 -37.11
C VAL A 47 -25.36 -10.51 -37.80
N ARG A 48 -24.24 -10.36 -37.08
CA ARG A 48 -22.94 -10.83 -37.51
C ARG A 48 -22.96 -12.36 -37.43
N LYS A 49 -22.81 -13.02 -38.57
CA LYS A 49 -22.71 -14.47 -38.68
C LYS A 49 -21.55 -14.93 -37.79
N ILE A 50 -21.86 -15.72 -36.77
CA ILE A 50 -20.87 -16.33 -35.90
C ILE A 50 -20.23 -17.43 -36.73
N GLU A 51 -18.96 -17.24 -37.09
CA GLU A 51 -18.14 -18.26 -37.72
C GLU A 51 -17.95 -19.39 -36.70
N GLU A 52 -18.34 -20.59 -37.10
CA GLU A 52 -18.20 -21.82 -36.32
C GLU A 52 -16.71 -22.09 -36.12
N VAL A 53 -16.24 -21.91 -34.89
CA VAL A 53 -14.84 -22.15 -34.51
C VAL A 53 -14.61 -23.66 -34.56
N ASP A 54 -13.77 -24.06 -35.51
CA ASP A 54 -13.35 -25.44 -35.74
C ASP A 54 -12.77 -26.04 -34.46
N GLN A 55 -13.50 -27.00 -33.86
CA GLN A 55 -13.15 -27.66 -32.59
C GLN A 55 -11.93 -28.59 -32.71
N ALA A 56 -11.37 -28.76 -33.90
CA ALA A 56 -10.27 -29.68 -34.15
C ALA A 56 -8.87 -29.17 -33.72
N ALA A 57 -8.73 -27.91 -33.29
CA ALA A 57 -7.44 -27.31 -32.92
C ALA A 57 -7.22 -27.10 -31.40
N LEU A 58 -8.00 -27.76 -30.54
CA LEU A 58 -7.85 -27.68 -29.07
C LEU A 58 -6.94 -28.76 -28.49
N THR A 59 -5.82 -29.05 -29.15
CA THR A 59 -4.72 -29.77 -28.49
C THR A 59 -3.94 -28.74 -27.67
N ALA A 60 -4.50 -28.37 -26.52
CA ALA A 60 -3.83 -27.48 -25.58
C ALA A 60 -2.56 -28.19 -25.08
N GLU A 61 -1.39 -27.74 -25.55
CA GLU A 61 -0.13 -28.15 -24.94
C GLU A 61 -0.20 -27.82 -23.45
N PRO A 62 0.15 -28.77 -22.56
CA PRO A 62 0.13 -28.53 -21.13
C PRO A 62 1.06 -27.35 -20.85
N LEU A 63 0.47 -26.25 -20.37
CA LEU A 63 1.21 -25.08 -19.91
C LEU A 63 2.23 -25.57 -18.90
N THR A 64 3.49 -25.64 -19.34
CA THR A 64 4.60 -25.96 -18.47
C THR A 64 4.63 -24.82 -17.48
N GLN A 65 4.22 -25.09 -16.24
CA GLN A 65 4.29 -24.15 -15.15
C GLN A 65 5.77 -23.81 -14.97
N SER A 66 6.21 -22.76 -15.67
CA SER A 66 7.43 -22.07 -15.29
C SER A 66 7.29 -21.75 -13.81
N PRO A 67 8.29 -22.03 -12.97
CA PRO A 67 8.30 -21.57 -11.58
C PRO A 67 8.44 -20.05 -11.60
N GLU A 68 7.37 -19.38 -12.05
CA GLU A 68 7.22 -17.95 -12.08
C GLU A 68 7.08 -17.53 -10.62
N ALA A 69 8.09 -16.82 -10.12
CA ALA A 69 8.10 -16.27 -8.78
C ALA A 69 6.77 -15.56 -8.53
N PRO A 70 6.19 -15.66 -7.32
CA PRO A 70 4.81 -15.27 -7.04
C PRO A 70 4.58 -13.76 -7.30
N SER A 71 4.21 -13.43 -8.54
CA SER A 71 3.81 -12.10 -8.98
C SER A 71 2.55 -11.62 -8.24
N ALA A 72 1.76 -12.57 -7.72
CA ALA A 72 0.57 -12.32 -6.91
C ALA A 72 0.83 -11.54 -5.61
N LEU A 73 2.08 -11.46 -5.13
CA LEU A 73 2.41 -10.73 -3.90
C LEU A 73 2.74 -9.26 -4.12
N VAL A 74 3.12 -8.85 -5.35
CA VAL A 74 3.54 -7.49 -5.66
C VAL A 74 2.34 -6.57 -5.80
N GLY A 75 2.36 -5.44 -5.10
CA GLY A 75 1.32 -4.43 -5.20
C GLY A 75 1.11 -3.65 -3.91
N VAL A 76 0.15 -2.74 -3.97
CA VAL A 76 -0.27 -1.89 -2.86
C VAL A 76 -1.03 -2.72 -1.82
N ARG A 77 -0.72 -2.50 -0.53
CA ARG A 77 -1.21 -3.28 0.61
C ARG A 77 -1.82 -2.37 1.67
N HIS A 78 -3.06 -2.66 2.05
CA HIS A 78 -3.80 -1.93 3.09
C HIS A 78 -3.48 -2.45 4.50
N ASP A 79 -2.95 -3.66 4.60
CA ASP A 79 -2.58 -4.32 5.84
C ASP A 79 -1.11 -4.08 6.23
N LEU A 80 -0.32 -3.42 5.37
CA LEU A 80 1.08 -3.05 5.63
C LEU A 80 1.19 -1.58 6.07
N MET A 81 1.85 -1.37 7.20
CA MET A 81 2.18 -0.04 7.71
C MET A 81 3.55 -0.03 8.37
N LEU A 82 4.09 1.17 8.61
CA LEU A 82 5.26 1.32 9.47
C LEU A 82 4.89 0.97 10.91
N ALA A 83 5.75 0.20 11.57
CA ALA A 83 5.61 -0.08 12.98
C ALA A 83 5.51 1.23 13.79
N PRO A 84 4.73 1.25 14.89
CA PRO A 84 4.65 2.39 15.78
C PRO A 84 6.04 2.76 16.31
N SER A 85 6.38 4.05 16.23
CA SER A 85 7.63 4.58 16.80
C SER A 85 7.35 5.95 17.41
N PRO A 86 7.90 6.26 18.61
CA PRO A 86 7.73 7.57 19.25
C PRO A 86 8.49 8.68 18.50
N SER A 87 9.50 8.33 17.71
CA SER A 87 10.21 9.26 16.85
C SER A 87 10.39 8.63 15.47
N ARG A 88 9.99 9.36 14.42
CA ARG A 88 10.26 8.97 13.05
C ARG A 88 11.18 10.00 12.42
N THR A 89 12.18 9.52 11.68
CA THR A 89 13.04 10.39 10.89
C THR A 89 12.40 10.58 9.52
N ALA A 90 12.20 11.82 9.11
CA ALA A 90 11.74 12.13 7.76
C ALA A 90 12.82 11.69 6.76
N ARG A 91 12.48 10.79 5.84
CA ARG A 91 13.37 10.46 4.69
C ARG A 91 13.03 11.29 3.47
N CYS A 92 11.76 11.61 3.31
CA CYS A 92 11.26 12.50 2.28
C CYS A 92 10.47 13.64 2.92
N SER A 93 10.27 14.74 2.18
CA SER A 93 9.41 15.83 2.64
C SER A 93 8.09 15.29 3.16
N CYS A 94 7.77 15.63 4.42
CA CYS A 94 6.56 15.23 5.13
C CYS A 94 6.33 13.73 5.36
N LEU A 95 7.29 12.86 5.02
CA LEU A 95 7.14 11.40 5.11
C LEU A 95 8.36 10.72 5.74
N ALA A 96 8.07 9.87 6.71
CA ALA A 96 8.94 8.74 7.04
C ALA A 96 8.66 7.64 6.03
N VAL A 97 9.71 7.08 5.44
CA VAL A 97 9.62 5.99 4.48
C VAL A 97 10.65 4.95 4.88
N GLU A 98 10.25 3.69 4.98
CA GLU A 98 11.18 2.60 5.20
C GLU A 98 11.04 1.58 4.08
N VAL A 99 12.18 1.04 3.67
CA VAL A 99 12.32 -0.01 2.65
C VAL A 99 13.15 -1.12 3.27
N GLY A 100 12.72 -2.36 3.10
CA GLY A 100 13.38 -3.52 3.69
C GLY A 100 12.77 -4.85 3.27
N ASP A 101 13.22 -5.93 3.89
CA ASP A 101 12.63 -7.25 3.69
C ASP A 101 11.20 -7.29 4.25
N VAL A 102 10.36 -8.17 3.68
CA VAL A 102 8.94 -8.29 4.07
C VAL A 102 8.76 -8.61 5.57
N GLN A 103 9.74 -9.30 6.15
CA GLN A 103 9.78 -9.72 7.56
C GLN A 103 10.52 -8.71 8.47
N ASP A 104 10.90 -7.53 7.97
CA ASP A 104 11.60 -6.52 8.76
C ASP A 104 10.69 -5.97 9.88
N LYS A 105 11.21 -5.90 11.11
CA LYS A 105 10.51 -5.39 12.30
C LYS A 105 10.06 -3.94 12.21
N ARG A 106 10.59 -3.16 11.24
CA ARG A 106 10.12 -1.80 10.93
C ARG A 106 8.73 -1.80 10.31
N PHE A 107 8.24 -2.95 9.84
CA PHE A 107 6.93 -3.12 9.27
C PHE A 107 5.97 -3.79 10.26
N GLN A 108 4.71 -3.37 10.20
CA GLN A 108 3.61 -4.01 10.89
C GLN A 108 2.59 -4.49 9.85
N TRP A 109 2.22 -5.76 9.96
CA TRP A 109 1.25 -6.43 9.10
C TRP A 109 0.00 -6.76 9.90
N VAL A 110 -1.16 -6.27 9.46
CA VAL A 110 -2.45 -6.57 10.10
C VAL A 110 -2.89 -8.00 9.82
N ALA A 111 -2.69 -8.48 8.60
CA ALA A 111 -3.07 -9.84 8.18
C ALA A 111 -1.91 -10.86 8.27
N GLY A 112 -0.78 -10.46 8.86
CA GLY A 112 0.46 -11.23 8.85
C GLY A 112 1.32 -10.95 7.61
N ALA A 113 2.64 -10.99 7.81
CA ALA A 113 3.60 -10.79 6.73
C ALA A 113 3.54 -11.99 5.75
N PRO A 114 3.42 -11.77 4.44
CA PRO A 114 3.41 -12.88 3.50
C PRO A 114 4.77 -13.59 3.48
N GLU A 115 4.74 -14.90 3.18
CA GLU A 115 5.96 -15.62 2.83
C GLU A 115 6.45 -15.12 1.47
N ALA A 116 7.63 -14.53 1.47
CA ALA A 116 8.19 -13.85 0.32
C ALA A 116 9.66 -14.27 0.14
N GLY A 117 10.03 -14.59 -1.09
CA GLY A 117 11.43 -14.86 -1.43
C GLY A 117 12.27 -13.59 -1.49
N ASN A 118 13.58 -13.75 -1.70
CA ASN A 118 14.54 -12.65 -1.76
C ASN A 118 14.33 -11.69 -2.95
N GLY A 119 13.42 -11.98 -3.89
CA GLY A 119 13.16 -11.15 -5.07
C GLY A 119 12.25 -9.95 -4.81
N VAL A 120 11.63 -9.85 -3.63
CA VAL A 120 10.71 -8.76 -3.29
C VAL A 120 11.12 -8.07 -1.99
N MET A 121 10.60 -6.88 -1.79
CA MET A 121 10.82 -6.01 -0.63
C MET A 121 9.48 -5.40 -0.20
N ALA A 122 9.42 -4.93 1.03
CA ALA A 122 8.34 -4.10 1.51
C ALA A 122 8.77 -2.62 1.54
N VAL A 123 7.85 -1.75 1.19
CA VAL A 123 7.93 -0.30 1.39
C VAL A 123 6.72 0.14 2.20
N ALA A 124 6.94 0.98 3.20
CA ALA A 124 5.86 1.60 3.93
C ALA A 124 6.19 3.06 4.26
N LEU A 125 5.13 3.87 4.35
CA LEU A 125 5.22 5.31 4.61
C LEU A 125 4.34 5.72 5.79
N SER A 126 4.72 6.83 6.42
CA SER A 126 3.88 7.51 7.41
C SER A 126 4.18 9.00 7.45
N ALA A 127 3.12 9.79 7.57
CA ALA A 127 3.22 11.22 7.89
C ALA A 127 3.29 11.47 9.41
N ARG A 128 2.99 10.48 10.25
CA ARG A 128 2.85 10.66 11.70
C ARG A 128 4.19 10.73 12.40
N GLY A 129 4.35 11.68 13.32
CA GLY A 129 5.60 11.98 14.00
C GLY A 129 6.65 12.58 13.07
N VAL A 130 6.22 13.20 11.97
CA VAL A 130 7.08 13.87 10.99
C VAL A 130 6.55 15.28 10.73
N THR A 131 7.40 16.27 10.98
CA THR A 131 7.13 17.68 10.65
C THR A 131 6.85 17.83 9.16
N CYS A 132 5.80 18.59 8.82
CA CYS A 132 5.38 18.77 7.45
C CYS A 132 5.05 20.23 7.14
N GLU A 133 6.01 20.94 6.55
CA GLU A 133 5.78 22.30 6.06
C GLU A 133 4.87 22.27 4.82
N GLY A 134 3.82 23.11 4.83
CA GLY A 134 2.83 23.16 3.76
C GLY A 134 1.78 22.04 3.77
N GLY A 135 1.84 21.13 4.75
CA GLY A 135 0.76 20.17 5.03
C GLY A 135 -0.20 20.67 6.10
N ASN A 136 -1.20 19.83 6.44
CA ASN A 136 -2.06 20.10 7.59
C ASN A 136 -1.22 20.04 8.88
N ALA A 137 -1.36 21.06 9.74
CA ALA A 137 -0.69 21.13 11.03
C ALA A 137 -1.13 20.00 11.97
N ASP A 138 -2.39 19.57 11.84
CA ASP A 138 -2.90 18.41 12.52
C ASP A 138 -2.44 17.14 11.78
N GLU A 139 -1.56 16.36 12.43
CA GLU A 139 -1.08 15.11 11.87
C GLU A 139 -2.22 14.12 11.62
N GLU A 140 -3.31 14.20 12.39
CA GLU A 140 -4.48 13.32 12.25
C GLU A 140 -5.18 13.43 10.92
N LYS A 141 -5.16 14.64 10.36
CA LYS A 141 -5.78 14.98 9.09
C LYS A 141 -4.88 14.70 7.89
N ARG A 142 -3.59 14.38 8.11
CA ARG A 142 -2.67 13.97 7.04
C ARG A 142 -2.84 12.49 6.77
N ARG A 143 -3.30 12.16 5.55
CA ARG A 143 -3.68 10.81 5.11
C ARG A 143 -2.98 10.46 3.80
N PRO A 144 -1.63 10.43 3.79
CA PRO A 144 -0.89 9.95 2.63
C PRO A 144 -1.19 8.46 2.41
N SER A 145 -1.47 8.10 1.16
CA SER A 145 -1.70 6.72 0.73
C SER A 145 -0.92 6.45 -0.53
N ILE A 146 -0.38 5.24 -0.65
CA ILE A 146 0.22 4.77 -1.89
C ILE A 146 -0.89 4.53 -2.91
N SER A 147 -0.83 5.21 -4.05
CA SER A 147 -1.80 5.09 -5.15
C SER A 147 -1.35 4.07 -6.20
N ALA A 148 -0.04 3.98 -6.44
CA ALA A 148 0.53 3.09 -7.44
C ALA A 148 1.98 2.72 -7.12
N VAL A 149 2.43 1.61 -7.70
CA VAL A 149 3.83 1.22 -7.79
C VAL A 149 4.12 0.90 -9.24
N ASP A 150 5.01 1.67 -9.86
CA ASP A 150 5.38 1.52 -11.26
C ASP A 150 6.87 1.13 -11.37
N GLN A 151 7.21 0.35 -12.39
CA GLN A 151 8.59 0.10 -12.76
C GLN A 151 8.98 0.99 -13.93
N GLU A 152 9.98 1.85 -13.73
CA GLU A 152 10.52 2.75 -14.74
C GLU A 152 11.95 2.32 -15.08
N GLY A 153 12.10 1.47 -16.09
CA GLY A 153 13.39 0.85 -16.42
C GLY A 153 13.89 -0.04 -15.29
N ASN A 154 15.03 0.33 -14.69
CA ASN A 154 15.58 -0.40 -13.54
C ASN A 154 15.03 0.10 -12.19
N ASP A 155 14.33 1.24 -12.19
CA ASP A 155 13.87 1.90 -10.98
C ASP A 155 12.44 1.49 -10.63
N ILE A 156 12.13 1.57 -9.34
CA ILE A 156 10.76 1.42 -8.82
C ILE A 156 10.28 2.77 -8.32
N VAL A 157 9.09 3.18 -8.74
CA VAL A 157 8.50 4.46 -8.40
C VAL A 157 7.20 4.23 -7.64
N VAL A 158 7.18 4.66 -6.37
CA VAL A 158 6.02 4.62 -5.49
C VAL A 158 5.31 5.96 -5.55
N GLU A 159 4.07 5.96 -6.02
CA GLU A 159 3.25 7.17 -6.10
C GLU A 159 2.37 7.32 -4.84
N VAL A 160 2.35 8.54 -4.30
CA VAL A 160 1.62 8.88 -3.08
C VAL A 160 0.57 9.94 -3.35
N GLU A 161 -0.65 9.71 -2.88
CA GLU A 161 -1.74 10.68 -2.90
C GLU A 161 -2.20 11.05 -1.49
N GLU A 162 -2.96 12.14 -1.38
CA GLU A 162 -3.69 12.52 -0.17
C GLU A 162 -5.12 11.99 -0.28
N LEU A 163 -5.57 11.20 0.70
CA LEU A 163 -6.92 10.63 0.68
C LEU A 163 -7.90 11.40 1.56
N PRO A 164 -9.10 11.74 1.03
CA PRO A 164 -10.17 12.32 1.84
C PRO A 164 -10.67 11.31 2.86
N GLU A 165 -11.10 11.80 4.03
CA GLU A 165 -11.63 11.01 5.15
C GLU A 165 -12.64 9.94 4.71
N GLY A 166 -12.67 8.81 5.42
CA GLY A 166 -13.54 7.68 5.12
C GLY A 166 -13.03 6.72 4.04
N ARG A 167 -12.06 7.12 3.19
CA ARG A 167 -11.43 6.18 2.24
C ARG A 167 -10.41 5.26 2.92
N PRO A 168 -10.34 3.96 2.56
CA PRO A 168 -9.27 3.06 3.04
C PRO A 168 -7.89 3.61 2.70
N LEU A 169 -6.95 3.52 3.66
CA LEU A 169 -5.58 4.00 3.50
C LEU A 169 -4.66 2.80 3.22
N ALA A 170 -3.82 2.94 2.20
CA ALA A 170 -2.75 1.99 1.92
C ALA A 170 -1.40 2.63 2.20
N SER A 171 -0.84 2.37 3.39
CA SER A 171 0.44 2.92 3.82
C SER A 171 1.64 2.10 3.35
N GLY A 172 1.41 0.96 2.70
CA GLY A 172 2.47 0.05 2.31
C GLY A 172 2.26 -0.62 0.96
N ALA A 173 3.34 -1.18 0.44
CA ALA A 173 3.34 -2.00 -0.75
C ALA A 173 4.44 -3.07 -0.65
N VAL A 174 4.22 -4.19 -1.34
CA VAL A 174 5.27 -5.15 -1.67
C VAL A 174 5.72 -4.87 -3.10
N ILE A 175 7.02 -4.71 -3.28
CA ILE A 175 7.62 -4.30 -4.55
C ILE A 175 8.69 -5.32 -4.96
N PRO A 176 8.94 -5.52 -6.25
CA PRO A 176 10.13 -6.27 -6.67
C PRO A 176 11.39 -5.51 -6.23
N ARG A 177 12.50 -6.23 -6.04
CA ARG A 177 13.79 -5.55 -5.93
C ARG A 177 14.07 -4.79 -7.23
N PRO A 178 14.59 -3.54 -7.17
CA PRO A 178 15.06 -2.85 -8.36
C PRO A 178 16.07 -3.71 -9.12
N ALA A 179 16.07 -3.61 -10.45
CA ALA A 179 17.06 -4.28 -11.27
C ALA A 179 18.47 -3.70 -10.99
N GLY A 180 19.51 -4.34 -11.52
CA GLY A 180 20.90 -3.92 -11.30
C GLY A 180 21.13 -2.43 -11.60
N GLY A 181 21.62 -1.69 -10.60
CA GLY A 181 21.84 -0.24 -10.70
C GLY A 181 20.59 0.64 -10.56
N GLY A 182 19.41 0.05 -10.37
CA GLY A 182 18.17 0.75 -10.10
C GLY A 182 18.04 1.23 -8.65
N ALA A 183 17.06 2.12 -8.43
CA ALA A 183 16.75 2.74 -7.16
C ALA A 183 15.24 2.72 -6.88
N ILE A 184 14.87 3.01 -5.63
CA ILE A 184 13.47 3.18 -5.24
C ILE A 184 13.22 4.66 -5.00
N TYR A 185 12.21 5.18 -5.67
CA TYR A 185 11.77 6.56 -5.55
C TYR A 185 10.35 6.63 -5.01
N VAL A 186 10.07 7.70 -4.27
CA VAL A 186 8.72 8.09 -3.87
C VAL A 186 8.39 9.42 -4.53
N LYS A 187 7.20 9.56 -5.11
CA LYS A 187 6.71 10.81 -5.70
C LYS A 187 5.29 11.10 -5.25
N ALA A 188 4.91 12.37 -5.27
CA ALA A 188 3.50 12.74 -5.13
C ALA A 188 2.77 12.55 -6.47
N ARG A 189 1.53 12.04 -6.41
CA ARG A 189 0.60 11.95 -7.54
C ARG A 189 0.28 13.31 -8.15
N LYS A 190 0.16 14.33 -7.30
CA LYS A 190 -0.05 15.73 -7.69
C LYS A 190 1.08 16.58 -7.12
N SER A 191 1.69 17.41 -7.97
CA SER A 191 2.80 18.29 -7.58
C SER A 191 2.45 19.29 -6.47
N THR A 192 1.16 19.59 -6.29
CA THR A 192 0.65 20.47 -5.24
C THR A 192 0.70 19.85 -3.85
N LEU A 193 0.81 18.52 -3.73
CA LEU A 193 0.91 17.85 -2.43
C LEU A 193 2.29 18.10 -1.78
N PRO A 194 2.37 18.18 -0.45
CA PRO A 194 3.62 18.45 0.27
C PRO A 194 4.52 17.20 0.40
N TYR A 195 4.00 16.03 0.04
CA TYR A 195 4.67 14.75 0.21
C TYR A 195 5.73 14.47 -0.84
N ALA A 196 6.77 13.76 -0.43
CA ALA A 196 7.78 13.16 -1.32
C ALA A 196 8.48 14.14 -2.27
N ARG A 197 8.40 15.45 -1.98
CA ARG A 197 9.13 16.47 -2.72
C ARG A 197 10.63 16.27 -2.48
N ALA A 198 11.37 16.11 -3.58
CA ALA A 198 12.81 16.25 -3.56
C ALA A 198 13.21 17.68 -3.95
N THR A 199 14.39 18.08 -3.49
CA THR A 199 14.99 19.39 -3.78
C THR A 199 15.32 19.61 -5.26
N ALA A 200 15.44 18.56 -6.09
CA ALA A 200 15.94 18.70 -7.46
C ALA A 200 15.08 18.08 -8.59
N ALA A 201 14.35 16.97 -8.36
CA ALA A 201 13.75 16.19 -9.46
C ALA A 201 12.27 15.76 -9.25
N GLY A 202 11.59 16.32 -8.25
CA GLY A 202 10.17 15.98 -7.97
C GLY A 202 9.93 14.55 -7.45
N ARG A 203 10.98 13.73 -7.31
CA ARG A 203 10.94 12.39 -6.72
C ARG A 203 12.03 12.24 -5.66
N CYS A 204 11.70 11.67 -4.51
CA CYS A 204 12.61 11.42 -3.40
C CYS A 204 13.19 10.00 -3.49
N LYS A 205 14.52 9.86 -3.56
CA LYS A 205 15.20 8.56 -3.53
C LYS A 205 15.27 8.02 -2.10
N VAL A 206 14.87 6.75 -1.90
CA VAL A 206 14.81 6.12 -0.57
C VAL A 206 15.62 4.83 -0.44
N PHE A 207 16.04 4.26 -1.57
CA PHE A 207 16.92 3.09 -1.67
C PHE A 207 17.76 3.22 -2.94
#